data_AF-A0A2A2XWI7-F1
#
_entry.id   AF-A0A2A2XWI7-F1
#
_cell.length_a   1.000
_cell.length_b   1.000
_cell.length_c   1.000
_cell.angle_alpha   90.00
_cell.angle_beta   90.00
_cell.angle_gamma   90.00
#
_symmetry.space_group_name_H-M   'P 1'
#
loop_
_entity.id
_entity.type
_entity.pdbx_description
1 polymer ?
#
loop_
_entity_poly.entity_id
_entity_poly.type
_entity_poly.pdbx_seq_one_letter_code
_entity_poly.pdbx_strand_id
1 'polypeptide(L)'
;MRLTPFQRQGILELSRKHFGSQCAAFLFGSRTNDELRGGDIDLLIESDSNRQVEYSKRLAFRSDLKCQIGDQKIDVIFAMPDDERPIVREARREMVRL
;
A
#
# COMPACT_ATOMS: atom_id res chain seq x y z
N MET A 1 10.77 10.10 -2.25
CA MET A 1 10.16 8.74 -2.19
C MET A 1 11.22 7.68 -2.48
N ARG A 2 11.51 6.82 -1.50
CA ARG A 2 12.52 5.77 -1.57
C ARG A 2 11.96 4.42 -2.05
N LEU A 3 11.37 4.43 -3.24
CA LEU A 3 10.93 3.23 -3.98
C LEU A 3 11.62 3.17 -5.34
N THR A 4 12.05 1.98 -5.75
CA THR A 4 12.55 1.80 -7.11
C THR A 4 11.38 1.86 -8.11
N PRO A 5 11.64 2.20 -9.40
CA PRO A 5 10.60 2.16 -10.43
C PRO A 5 9.91 0.80 -10.53
N PHE A 6 10.69 -0.28 -10.39
CA PHE A 6 10.19 -1.66 -10.38
C PHE A 6 9.24 -1.92 -9.21
N GLN A 7 9.60 -1.49 -8.00
CA GLN A 7 8.75 -1.63 -6.81
C GLN A 7 7.44 -0.86 -6.98
N ARG A 8 7.52 0.42 -7.37
CA ARG A 8 6.36 1.27 -7.58
C ARG A 8 5.41 0.67 -8.61
N GLN A 9 5.94 0.23 -9.75
CA GLN A 9 5.15 -0.38 -10.81
C GLN A 9 4.48 -1.68 -10.34
N GLY A 10 5.22 -2.55 -9.66
CA GLY A 10 4.66 -3.80 -9.14
C GLY A 10 3.56 -3.59 -8.10
N ILE A 11 3.71 -2.58 -7.22
CA ILE A 11 2.65 -2.20 -6.29
C ILE A 11 1.39 -1.77 -7.05
N LEU A 12 1.52 -0.85 -8.01
CA LEU A 12 0.39 -0.32 -8.77
C LEU A 12 -0.35 -1.41 -9.58
N GLU A 13 0.40 -2.28 -10.24
CA GLU A 13 -0.15 -3.38 -11.03
C GLU A 13 -0.92 -4.37 -10.16
N LEU A 14 -0.32 -4.81 -9.05
CA LEU A 14 -0.96 -5.76 -8.15
C LEU A 14 -2.15 -5.15 -7.41
N SER A 15 -2.09 -3.87 -7.04
CA SER A 15 -3.23 -3.18 -6.44
C SER A 15 -4.42 -3.20 -7.38
N ARG A 16 -4.20 -2.85 -8.66
CA ARG A 16 -5.26 -2.88 -9.69
C ARG A 16 -5.76 -4.30 -9.97
N LYS A 17 -4.87 -5.28 -10.02
CA LYS A 17 -5.19 -6.70 -10.23
C LYS A 17 -6.13 -7.25 -9.14
N HIS A 18 -5.85 -6.93 -7.88
CA HIS A 18 -6.58 -7.50 -6.73
C HIS A 18 -7.79 -6.67 -6.31
N PHE A 19 -7.76 -5.35 -6.52
CA PHE A 19 -8.76 -4.42 -5.97
C PHE A 19 -9.48 -3.57 -7.03
N GLY A 20 -9.16 -3.75 -8.32
CA GLY A 20 -9.81 -3.08 -9.44
C GLY A 20 -9.15 -1.76 -9.83
N SER A 21 -9.55 -1.22 -10.99
CA SER A 21 -8.94 -0.03 -11.59
C SER A 21 -9.15 1.27 -10.79
N GLN A 22 -10.17 1.31 -9.94
CA GLN A 22 -10.51 2.47 -9.11
C GLN A 22 -9.77 2.48 -7.76
N CYS A 23 -9.00 1.44 -7.41
CA CYS A 23 -8.23 1.47 -6.18
C CYS A 23 -7.14 2.55 -6.24
N ALA A 24 -6.82 3.12 -5.09
CA ALA A 24 -5.68 4.01 -4.92
C ALA A 24 -4.63 3.34 -4.02
N ALA A 25 -3.37 3.44 -4.43
CA ALA A 25 -2.24 2.96 -3.66
C ALA A 25 -1.38 4.16 -3.26
N PHE A 26 -0.98 4.20 -2.00
CA PHE A 26 -0.16 5.26 -1.44
C PHE A 26 0.99 4.65 -0.64
N LEU A 27 2.13 5.33 -0.66
CA LEU A 27 3.22 5.08 0.26
C LEU A 27 3.08 6.03 1.44
N PHE A 28 3.24 5.54 2.66
CA PHE A 28 3.34 6.38 3.85
C PHE A 28 4.58 5.99 4.67
N GLY A 29 4.75 6.59 5.85
CA GLY A 29 5.82 6.24 6.76
C GLY A 29 7.21 6.61 6.25
N SER A 30 8.23 5.90 6.73
CA SER A 30 9.63 6.36 6.63
C SER A 30 10.17 6.54 5.21
N ARG A 31 9.60 5.84 4.20
CA ARG A 31 10.07 5.88 2.81
C ARG A 31 9.50 7.03 1.98
N THR A 32 8.62 7.85 2.56
CA THR A 32 8.18 9.10 1.92
C THR A 32 9.30 10.14 1.92
N ASN A 33 10.12 10.18 2.98
CA ASN A 33 11.26 11.06 3.14
C ASN A 33 12.56 10.42 2.61
N ASP A 34 13.23 11.12 1.67
CA ASP A 34 14.48 10.66 1.03
C ASP A 34 15.72 10.83 1.91
N GLU A 35 15.67 11.65 2.96
CA GLU A 35 16.79 11.89 3.87
C GLU A 35 16.96 10.77 4.91
N LEU A 36 15.93 9.95 5.12
CA LEU A 36 15.96 8.83 6.05
C LEU A 36 16.67 7.60 5.47
N ARG A 37 17.19 6.74 6.35
CA ARG A 37 17.89 5.50 5.98
C ARG A 37 17.11 4.27 6.43
N GLY A 38 17.14 3.21 5.62
CA GLY A 38 16.45 1.95 5.92
C GLY A 38 14.92 2.09 5.99
N GLY A 39 14.28 1.21 6.75
CA GLY A 39 12.84 1.22 6.98
C GLY A 39 12.05 0.27 6.07
N ASP A 40 10.82 0.01 6.47
CA ASP A 40 9.90 -0.91 5.81
C ASP A 40 9.13 -0.16 4.69
N ILE A 41 8.45 -0.89 3.81
CA ILE A 41 7.54 -0.29 2.83
C ILE A 41 6.15 -0.27 3.45
N ASP A 42 5.71 0.91 3.89
CA ASP A 42 4.38 1.10 4.44
C ASP A 42 3.39 1.56 3.35
N LEU A 43 2.41 0.71 3.01
CA LEU A 43 1.44 0.94 1.94
C LEU A 43 0.03 1.09 2.48
N LEU A 44 -0.66 2.13 2.03
CA LEU A 44 -2.10 2.30 2.21
C LEU A 44 -2.78 2.00 0.88
N ILE A 45 -3.67 1.01 0.88
CA ILE A 45 -4.51 0.68 -0.27
C ILE A 45 -5.94 1.07 0.07
N GLU A 46 -6.47 2.05 -0.66
CA GLU A 46 -7.85 2.50 -0.55
C GLU A 46 -8.67 1.92 -1.70
N SER A 47 -9.73 1.21 -1.36
CA SER A 47 -10.71 0.71 -2.34
C SER A 47 -11.81 1.75 -2.53
N ASP A 48 -12.35 1.85 -3.74
CA ASP A 48 -13.50 2.73 -4.04
C ASP A 48 -14.82 2.22 -3.43
N SER A 49 -14.82 1.01 -2.86
CA SER A 49 -15.98 0.47 -2.15
C SER A 49 -15.91 0.76 -0.65
N ASN A 50 -17.04 1.12 -0.05
CA ASN A 50 -17.26 1.13 1.41
C ASN A 50 -17.38 -0.29 1.99
N ARG A 51 -16.84 -1.29 1.29
CA ARG A 51 -16.83 -2.68 1.74
C ARG A 51 -15.41 -3.06 2.10
N GLN A 52 -15.28 -3.74 3.24
CA GLN A 52 -14.00 -4.30 3.62
C GLN A 52 -13.50 -5.28 2.56
N VAL A 53 -12.24 -5.12 2.18
CA VAL A 53 -11.54 -6.06 1.30
C VAL A 53 -11.56 -7.44 1.94
N GLU A 54 -11.94 -8.47 1.19
CA GLU A 54 -11.94 -9.85 1.66
C GLU A 54 -10.55 -10.31 2.12
N TYR A 55 -10.50 -11.08 3.20
CA TYR A 55 -9.23 -11.57 3.76
C TYR A 55 -8.38 -12.35 2.75
N SER A 56 -9.02 -13.18 1.93
CA SER A 56 -8.38 -13.94 0.84
C SER A 56 -7.66 -13.03 -0.15
N LYS A 57 -8.30 -11.92 -0.58
CA LYS A 57 -7.69 -10.93 -1.48
C LYS A 57 -6.51 -10.20 -0.81
N ARG A 58 -6.63 -9.85 0.47
CA ARG A 58 -5.52 -9.22 1.23
C ARG A 58 -4.32 -10.16 1.29
N LEU A 59 -4.55 -11.45 1.54
CA LEU A 59 -3.49 -12.45 1.60
C LEU A 59 -2.85 -12.70 0.23
N ALA A 60 -3.67 -12.84 -0.82
CA ALA A 60 -3.20 -13.02 -2.19
C ALA A 60 -2.35 -11.82 -2.66
N PHE A 61 -2.80 -10.59 -2.40
CA PHE A 61 -2.02 -9.39 -2.70
C PHE A 61 -0.68 -9.37 -1.99
N ARG A 62 -0.64 -9.67 -0.68
CA ARG A 62 0.61 -9.72 0.09
C ARG A 62 1.58 -10.77 -0.44
N SER A 63 1.05 -11.94 -0.81
CA SER A 63 1.83 -13.03 -1.40
C SER A 63 2.42 -12.62 -2.75
N ASP A 64 1.58 -12.14 -3.67
CA ASP A 64 2.02 -11.69 -5.00
C ASP A 64 3.03 -10.55 -4.90
N LEU A 65 2.82 -9.60 -4.00
CA LEU A 65 3.70 -8.45 -3.82
C LEU A 65 5.08 -8.89 -3.36
N LYS A 66 5.16 -9.79 -2.37
CA LYS A 66 6.43 -10.37 -1.91
C LYS A 66 7.15 -11.12 -3.04
N CYS A 67 6.41 -11.89 -3.84
CA CYS A 67 6.97 -12.60 -5.00
C CYS A 67 7.49 -11.64 -6.08
N GLN A 68 6.81 -10.52 -6.33
CA GLN A 68 7.14 -9.59 -7.40
C GLN A 68 8.29 -8.65 -7.00
N ILE A 69 8.25 -8.05 -5.82
CA ILE A 69 9.20 -6.99 -5.44
C ILE A 69 10.27 -7.44 -4.42
N GLY A 70 10.25 -8.72 -4.03
CA GLY A 70 11.25 -9.36 -3.19
C GLY A 70 10.89 -9.38 -1.69
N ASP A 71 11.80 -9.95 -0.89
CA ASP A 71 11.61 -10.21 0.55
C ASP A 71 11.80 -8.97 1.44
N GLN A 72 11.33 -7.81 0.95
CA GLN A 72 11.30 -6.60 1.75
C GLN A 72 10.18 -6.70 2.79
N LYS A 73 10.41 -6.13 3.97
CA LYS A 73 9.32 -5.89 4.92
C LYS A 73 8.35 -4.89 4.32
N ILE A 74 7.15 -5.35 4.04
CA ILE A 74 6.09 -4.56 3.42
C ILE A 74 4.86 -4.67 4.30
N ASP A 75 4.53 -3.56 4.96
CA ASP A 75 3.32 -3.42 5.75
C ASP A 75 2.23 -2.80 4.91
N VAL A 76 1.07 -3.45 4.89
CA VAL A 76 -0.05 -3.05 4.04
C VAL A 76 -1.28 -2.83 4.90
N ILE A 77 -1.81 -1.62 4.83
CA ILE A 77 -3.09 -1.23 5.42
C ILE A 77 -4.12 -1.17 4.29
N PHE A 78 -5.23 -1.87 4.48
CA PHE A 78 -6.40 -1.77 3.61
C PHE A 78 -7.44 -0.91 4.33
N ALA A 79 -7.91 0.14 3.66
CA ALA A 79 -8.85 1.09 4.21
C ALA A 79 -10.04 1.32 3.25
N MET A 80 -11.17 1.64 3.86
CA MET A 80 -12.34 2.19 3.18
C MET A 80 -12.27 3.73 3.25
N PRO A 81 -12.97 4.45 2.36
CA PRO A 81 -12.96 5.92 2.38
C PRO A 81 -13.28 6.54 3.75
N ASP A 82 -14.21 5.96 4.50
CA ASP A 82 -14.68 6.42 5.81
C ASP A 82 -13.99 5.74 7.01
N ASP A 83 -12.83 5.11 6.80
CA ASP A 83 -12.13 4.38 7.84
C ASP A 83 -11.40 5.31 8.84
N GLU A 84 -11.99 5.45 10.03
CA GLU A 84 -11.51 6.34 11.11
C GLU A 84 -10.54 5.65 12.09
N ARG A 85 -10.06 4.43 11.81
CA ARG A 85 -9.05 3.80 12.68
C ARG A 85 -7.84 4.71 12.81
N PRO A 86 -7.28 4.92 14.03
CA PRO A 86 -6.18 5.86 14.24
C PRO A 86 -5.00 5.66 13.27
N ILE A 87 -4.66 4.40 13.00
CA ILE A 87 -3.58 4.07 12.06
C ILE A 87 -3.85 4.53 10.61
N VAL A 88 -5.11 4.50 10.16
CA VAL A 88 -5.50 5.00 8.81
C VAL A 88 -5.43 6.52 8.79
N ARG A 89 -5.92 7.18 9.85
CA ARG A 89 -5.86 8.64 9.98
C ARG A 89 -4.43 9.16 9.96
N GLU A 90 -3.51 8.50 10.68
CA GLU A 90 -2.09 8.88 10.64
C GLU A 90 -1.47 8.60 9.28
N ALA A 91 -1.73 7.43 8.67
CA ALA A 91 -1.23 7.13 7.31
C ALA A 91 -1.67 8.19 6.28
N ARG A 92 -2.94 8.62 6.31
CA ARG A 92 -3.49 9.65 5.40
C ARG A 92 -2.83 11.02 5.52
N ARG A 93 -2.27 11.36 6.68
CA ARG A 93 -1.61 12.67 6.90
C ARG A 93 -0.31 12.80 6.12
N GLU A 94 0.42 11.71 6.01
CA GLU A 94 1.79 11.70 5.48
C GLU A 94 1.92 10.94 4.15
N MET A 95 0.82 10.36 3.66
CA MET A 95 0.84 9.54 2.46
C MET A 95 1.21 10.32 1.20
N VAL A 96 1.96 9.67 0.32
CA VAL A 96 2.28 10.13 -1.03
C VAL A 96 1.70 9.14 -2.02
N ARG A 97 0.94 9.65 -2.99
CA ARG A 97 0.30 8.82 -4.02
C ARG A 97 1.35 8.13 -4.90
N LEU A 98 1.15 6.84 -5.15
CA LEU A 98 1.94 6.04 -6.08
C LEU A 98 1.48 6.24 -7.52
#